data_AF-A0A286FG85-F1
#
_entry.id   AF-A0A286FG85-F1
#
_cell.length_a   1.000
_cell.length_b   1.000
_cell.length_c   1.000
_cell.angle_alpha   90.00
_cell.angle_beta   90.00
_cell.angle_gamma   90.00
#
_symmetry.space_group_name_H-M   'P 1'
#
loop_
_entity.id
_entity.type
_entity.pdbx_description
1 polymer ?
#
loop_
_entity_poly.entity_id
_entity_poly.type
_entity_poly.pdbx_seq_one_letter_code
_entity_poly.pdbx_strand_id
1 'polypeptide(L)'
;MPVIGQLLTGYCAKNRQIDLFMNAVYKLLLGLLFCLPVQAQPDLAKNSQTVRRTFAEYDEEILYFGKRNQYFTVRTLLKNGSLFRQDSYQLLPQTLPNGFRLDSLSRIFRYGPTKIMYLTGKPYITCEYKDDILHGPFMVFYEDGSIKRKEYYRNGRITQSSCFTVDGVKEACTPFYQSAQFLGKPNDLSAYMKQKLGPLVDGERIRRVTATLAINEIGQVTGIGVLLNTNVSENTKMPEAVSYVQQVIRNMPEWTPEKLNWKPAFNDGKATASTCVLTVFRVYGSLQYSMFYRL
;
A
#
# COMPACT_ATOMS: atom_id res chain seq x y z
N MET A 1 22.83 54.51 -0.71
CA MET A 1 22.20 55.47 0.20
C MET A 1 20.68 55.30 0.13
N PRO A 2 20.01 55.38 1.29
CA PRO A 2 18.90 54.52 1.72
C PRO A 2 17.59 55.33 1.83
N VAL A 3 16.46 54.79 2.32
CA VAL A 3 16.04 54.91 3.74
C VAL A 3 14.71 54.12 3.94
N ILE A 4 14.70 53.04 4.74
CA ILE A 4 14.12 52.85 6.12
C ILE A 4 12.59 52.57 6.11
N GLY A 5 11.99 51.64 6.89
CA GLY A 5 12.43 50.83 8.05
C GLY A 5 11.46 49.65 8.31
N GLN A 6 11.92 48.49 8.81
CA GLN A 6 12.07 48.07 10.23
C GLN A 6 10.74 48.06 11.03
N LEU A 7 10.20 46.87 11.38
CA LEU A 7 10.44 46.08 12.61
C LEU A 7 9.93 46.75 13.89
N LEU A 8 8.91 46.16 14.53
CA LEU A 8 8.72 46.21 15.98
C LEU A 8 8.14 44.89 16.50
N THR A 9 9.02 44.13 17.14
CA THR A 9 8.74 43.28 18.31
C THR A 9 8.26 44.15 19.48
N GLY A 10 7.31 43.65 20.27
CA GLY A 10 6.87 44.30 21.50
C GLY A 10 6.45 43.29 22.56
N TYR A 11 7.44 42.81 23.33
CA TYR A 11 7.26 42.26 24.67
C TYR A 11 6.57 43.30 25.55
N CYS A 12 5.56 42.90 26.33
CA CYS A 12 5.02 43.72 27.41
C CYS A 12 5.35 43.03 28.74
N ALA A 13 6.47 43.45 29.34
CA ALA A 13 6.71 43.32 30.77
C ALA A 13 6.36 44.67 31.42
N LYS A 14 5.60 44.66 32.52
CA LYS A 14 5.27 45.85 33.30
C LYS A 14 5.83 45.72 34.72
N ASN A 15 6.73 46.66 35.03
CA ASN A 15 7.20 47.27 36.30
C ASN A 15 7.07 46.51 37.63
N ARG A 16 8.13 46.28 38.42
CA ARG A 16 9.06 47.17 39.20
C ARG A 16 8.52 47.57 40.60
N GLN A 17 9.46 47.56 41.57
CA GLN A 17 9.43 47.95 43.00
C GLN A 17 9.04 46.82 43.98
N ILE A 18 9.67 46.56 45.13
CA ILE A 18 10.73 47.23 45.91
C ILE A 18 11.31 46.21 46.93
N ASP A 19 12.61 46.35 47.19
CA ASP A 19 13.46 46.06 48.37
C ASP A 19 13.60 44.69 49.08
N LEU A 20 14.90 44.39 49.23
CA LEU A 20 15.60 43.48 50.13
C LEU A 20 15.39 43.87 51.61
N PHE A 21 15.28 42.91 52.53
CA PHE A 21 16.33 42.57 53.51
C PHE A 21 15.83 41.61 54.62
N MET A 22 16.66 40.59 54.85
CA MET A 22 17.03 39.97 56.13
C MET A 22 16.16 38.92 56.86
N ASN A 23 16.76 37.73 56.87
CA ASN A 23 17.10 36.86 58.01
C ASN A 23 16.02 36.21 58.87
N ALA A 24 16.04 34.88 58.78
CA ALA A 24 16.24 33.95 59.89
C ALA A 24 15.46 34.25 61.18
N VAL A 25 14.36 33.51 61.37
CA VAL A 25 13.99 32.77 62.58
C VAL A 25 12.63 32.13 62.28
N TYR A 26 12.60 30.83 62.03
CA TYR A 26 11.61 29.87 62.54
C TYR A 26 11.88 28.49 61.93
N LYS A 27 12.81 27.76 62.55
CA LYS A 27 12.72 26.30 62.59
C LYS A 27 11.73 25.93 63.70
N LEU A 28 11.01 24.83 63.48
CA LEU A 28 10.05 24.11 64.34
C LEU A 28 8.57 24.45 64.13
N LEU A 29 7.89 23.66 63.31
CA LEU A 29 6.80 22.75 63.74
C LEU A 29 6.18 21.97 62.56
N LEU A 30 5.96 20.67 62.80
CA LEU A 30 5.23 19.65 62.02
C LEU A 30 5.86 19.23 60.67
N GLY A 31 6.25 17.98 60.42
CA GLY A 31 5.87 16.70 61.04
C GLY A 31 5.03 15.87 60.04
N LEU A 32 5.65 14.83 59.48
CA LEU A 32 5.06 13.74 58.66
C LEU A 32 4.63 14.07 57.21
N LEU A 33 5.62 14.15 56.30
CA LEU A 33 5.42 13.81 54.89
C LEU A 33 5.96 12.40 54.66
N PHE A 34 5.05 11.42 54.68
CA PHE A 34 5.33 10.07 54.17
C PHE A 34 5.75 10.19 52.71
N CYS A 35 7.01 9.88 52.41
CA CYS A 35 7.43 9.54 51.05
C CYS A 35 6.81 8.19 50.70
N LEU A 36 5.60 8.21 50.12
CA LEU A 36 5.13 7.06 49.36
C LEU A 36 5.98 6.99 48.08
N PRO A 37 6.53 5.82 47.72
CA PRO A 37 7.11 5.66 46.40
C PRO A 37 6.00 5.92 45.38
N VAL A 38 6.24 6.84 44.45
CA VAL A 38 5.42 6.96 43.25
C VAL A 38 5.64 5.69 42.46
N GLN A 39 4.82 4.68 42.75
CA GLN A 39 4.73 3.50 41.92
C GLN A 39 4.01 3.95 40.66
N ALA A 40 4.75 4.00 39.54
CA ALA A 40 4.14 4.17 38.24
C ALA A 40 3.06 3.10 38.09
N GLN A 41 1.80 3.53 38.12
CA GLN A 41 0.68 2.66 37.84
C GLN A 41 0.87 2.21 36.38
N PRO A 42 0.95 0.90 36.08
CA PRO A 42 0.84 0.50 34.70
C PRO A 42 -0.55 0.99 34.26
N ASP A 43 -0.59 1.86 33.27
CA ASP A 43 -1.81 2.13 32.52
C ASP A 43 -2.27 0.76 32.01
N LEU A 44 -3.18 0.15 32.76
CA LEU A 44 -3.73 -1.14 32.46
C LEU A 44 -4.58 -0.92 31.20
N ALA A 45 -3.97 -1.18 30.04
CA ALA A 45 -4.60 -1.11 28.73
C ALA A 45 -5.78 -2.10 28.71
N LYS A 46 -6.93 -1.63 29.19
CA LYS A 46 -8.14 -2.42 29.38
C LYS A 46 -8.89 -2.41 28.05
N ASN A 47 -8.96 -3.60 27.44
CA ASN A 47 -9.72 -3.98 26.24
C ASN A 47 -8.90 -4.10 24.94
N SER A 48 -7.79 -4.84 24.96
CA SER A 48 -7.28 -5.44 23.73
C SER A 48 -8.01 -6.76 23.47
N GLN A 49 -8.77 -6.84 22.37
CA GLN A 49 -9.43 -8.09 21.95
C GLN A 49 -8.57 -8.77 20.90
N THR A 50 -8.20 -10.02 21.14
CA THR A 50 -7.49 -10.85 20.15
C THR A 50 -8.46 -11.82 19.49
N VAL A 51 -8.50 -11.82 18.17
CA VAL A 51 -9.26 -12.78 17.35
C VAL A 51 -8.28 -13.60 16.54
N ARG A 52 -8.48 -14.92 16.49
CA ARG A 52 -7.65 -15.83 15.70
C ARG A 52 -8.47 -16.46 14.58
N ARG A 53 -7.86 -16.61 13.41
CA ARG A 53 -8.44 -17.27 12.24
C ARG A 53 -7.42 -18.24 11.65
N THR A 54 -7.92 -19.35 11.12
CA THR A 54 -7.09 -20.43 10.58
C THR A 54 -7.48 -20.67 9.13
N PHE A 55 -6.49 -20.64 8.24
CA PHE A 55 -6.63 -20.93 6.82
C PHE A 55 -5.82 -22.18 6.46
N ALA A 56 -5.88 -22.64 5.21
CA ALA A 56 -5.12 -23.82 4.79
C ALA A 56 -3.59 -23.61 4.91
N GLU A 57 -3.11 -22.45 4.48
CA GLU A 57 -1.67 -22.19 4.33
C GLU A 57 -1.07 -21.31 5.45
N TYR A 58 -1.91 -20.63 6.23
CA TYR A 58 -1.48 -19.69 7.26
C TYR A 58 -2.54 -19.53 8.35
N ASP A 59 -2.16 -18.84 9.43
CA ASP A 59 -3.07 -18.39 10.49
C ASP A 59 -3.00 -16.87 10.62
N GLU A 60 -4.08 -16.26 11.11
CA GLU A 60 -4.14 -14.83 11.42
C GLU A 60 -4.40 -14.60 12.90
N GLU A 61 -3.69 -13.63 13.47
CA GLU A 61 -3.98 -13.07 14.78
C GLU A 61 -4.29 -11.57 14.64
N ILE A 62 -5.50 -11.19 15.03
CA ILE A 62 -6.02 -9.82 14.93
C ILE A 62 -6.12 -9.24 16.32
N LEU A 63 -5.39 -8.16 16.58
CA LEU A 63 -5.39 -7.46 17.86
C LEU A 63 -6.04 -6.10 17.71
N TYR A 64 -7.21 -5.90 18.32
CA TYR A 64 -7.90 -4.61 18.36
C TYR A 64 -7.44 -3.78 19.55
N PHE A 65 -7.33 -2.46 19.36
CA PHE A 65 -6.92 -1.52 20.41
C PHE A 65 -7.45 -0.09 20.17
N GLY A 66 -7.24 0.78 21.16
CA GLY A 66 -7.74 2.15 21.19
C GLY A 66 -9.16 2.27 21.76
N LYS A 67 -9.64 3.50 21.97
CA LYS A 67 -10.87 3.81 22.73
C LYS A 67 -12.14 3.08 22.27
N ARG A 68 -12.19 2.60 21.02
CA ARG A 68 -13.35 1.93 20.40
C ARG A 68 -12.96 0.78 19.47
N ASN A 69 -11.82 0.12 19.72
CA ASN A 69 -11.26 -0.88 18.79
C ASN A 69 -11.07 -0.31 17.37
N GLN A 70 -10.80 1.00 17.29
CA GLN A 70 -10.70 1.74 16.04
C GLN A 70 -9.35 1.54 15.35
N TYR A 71 -8.41 0.87 16.01
CA TYR A 71 -7.16 0.41 15.42
C TYR A 71 -7.03 -1.10 15.62
N PHE A 72 -6.41 -1.77 14.68
CA PHE A 72 -6.07 -3.16 14.85
C PHE A 72 -4.82 -3.55 14.07
N THR A 73 -4.13 -4.57 14.54
CA THR A 73 -3.05 -5.20 13.78
C THR A 73 -3.52 -6.57 13.31
N VAL A 74 -3.03 -6.98 12.14
CA VAL A 74 -3.20 -8.35 11.63
C VAL A 74 -1.82 -8.95 11.49
N ARG A 75 -1.56 -10.04 12.21
CA ARG A 75 -0.35 -10.84 12.08
C ARG A 75 -0.68 -12.09 11.27
N THR A 76 -0.02 -12.25 10.14
CA THR A 76 -0.06 -13.49 9.35
C THR A 76 1.09 -14.38 9.79
N LEU A 77 0.74 -15.56 10.30
CA LEU A 77 1.65 -16.57 10.81
C LEU A 77 1.66 -17.76 9.84
N LEU A 78 2.85 -18.26 9.50
CA LEU A 78 2.97 -19.54 8.79
C LEU A 78 2.52 -20.68 9.70
N LYS A 79 2.21 -21.86 9.13
CA LYS A 79 1.76 -23.03 9.91
C LYS A 79 2.76 -23.54 10.94
N ASN A 80 4.03 -23.20 10.80
CA ASN A 80 5.05 -23.48 11.80
C ASN A 80 5.10 -22.43 12.94
N GLY A 81 4.17 -21.48 12.97
CA GLY A 81 4.08 -20.38 13.96
C GLY A 81 4.96 -19.17 13.66
N SER A 82 5.77 -19.19 12.60
CA SER A 82 6.66 -18.07 12.25
C SER A 82 5.89 -16.86 11.74
N LEU A 83 6.25 -15.66 12.18
CA LEU A 83 5.66 -14.42 11.66
C LEU A 83 6.10 -14.17 10.22
N PHE A 84 5.13 -14.12 9.31
CA PHE A 84 5.38 -13.77 7.91
C PHE A 84 5.16 -12.27 7.66
N ARG A 85 4.07 -11.73 8.22
CA ARG A 85 3.66 -10.35 7.98
C ARG A 85 2.88 -9.79 9.16
N GLN A 86 3.04 -8.48 9.39
CA GLN A 86 2.21 -7.73 10.32
C GLN A 86 1.78 -6.42 9.65
N ASP A 87 0.47 -6.18 9.56
CA ASP A 87 -0.11 -4.94 9.06
C ASP A 87 -0.85 -4.20 10.19
N SER A 88 -0.91 -2.87 10.08
CA SER A 88 -1.69 -2.02 10.99
C SER A 88 -2.81 -1.33 10.21
N TYR A 89 -3.99 -1.27 10.83
CA TYR A 89 -5.20 -0.73 10.22
C TYR A 89 -5.92 0.21 11.18
N GLN A 90 -6.69 1.10 10.59
CA GLN A 90 -7.71 1.88 11.27
C GLN A 90 -9.10 1.49 10.75
N LEU A 91 -10.06 1.45 11.66
CA LEU A 91 -11.46 1.17 11.43
C LEU A 91 -12.29 2.43 11.68
N LEU A 92 -12.96 2.94 10.64
CA LEU A 92 -13.90 4.04 10.75
C LEU A 92 -15.23 3.62 11.38
N PRO A 93 -15.96 4.57 12.00
CA PRO A 93 -17.36 4.35 12.35
C PRO A 93 -18.20 4.02 11.10
N GLN A 94 -19.31 3.30 11.31
CA GLN A 94 -20.22 2.97 10.21
C GLN A 94 -20.88 4.21 9.59
N THR A 95 -21.08 5.26 10.39
CA THR A 95 -21.66 6.53 9.93
C THR A 95 -20.69 7.66 10.25
N LEU A 96 -20.37 8.47 9.24
CA LEU A 96 -19.53 9.66 9.38
C LEU A 96 -20.29 10.81 10.06
N PRO A 97 -19.60 11.86 10.56
CA PRO A 97 -20.26 13.00 11.20
C PRO A 97 -21.30 13.72 10.33
N ASN A 98 -21.17 13.65 9.00
CA ASN A 98 -22.13 14.20 8.05
C ASN A 98 -23.33 13.29 7.76
N GLY A 99 -23.46 12.16 8.46
CA GLY A 99 -24.55 11.19 8.27
C GLY A 99 -24.30 10.17 7.15
N PHE A 100 -23.21 10.28 6.40
CA PHE A 100 -22.89 9.32 5.34
C PHE A 100 -22.53 7.96 5.92
N ARG A 101 -23.19 6.89 5.44
CA ARG A 101 -22.93 5.52 5.87
C ARG A 101 -21.86 4.88 4.99
N LEU A 102 -20.83 4.32 5.62
CA LEU A 102 -19.78 3.57 4.95
C LEU A 102 -20.14 2.09 4.90
N ASP A 103 -19.89 1.46 3.76
CA ASP A 103 -19.92 0.00 3.63
C ASP A 103 -18.73 -0.65 4.37
N SER A 104 -18.74 -1.98 4.46
CA SER A 104 -17.69 -2.71 5.18
C SER A 104 -16.29 -2.54 4.57
N LEU A 105 -16.19 -2.33 3.26
CA LEU A 105 -14.91 -2.22 2.54
C LEU A 105 -14.28 -0.85 2.74
N SER A 106 -15.10 0.20 2.79
CA SER A 106 -14.69 1.60 2.89
C SER A 106 -14.34 2.04 4.31
N ARG A 107 -14.50 1.14 5.30
CA ARG A 107 -14.25 1.43 6.72
C ARG A 107 -12.86 1.06 7.18
N ILE A 108 -12.16 0.20 6.46
CA ILE A 108 -10.87 -0.35 6.89
C ILE A 108 -9.81 0.12 5.91
N PHE A 109 -8.78 0.77 6.43
CA PHE A 109 -7.62 1.19 5.67
C PHE A 109 -6.34 0.93 6.44
N ARG A 110 -5.23 0.72 5.73
CA ARG A 110 -3.90 0.60 6.33
C ARG A 110 -3.50 1.93 6.94
N TYR A 111 -3.09 1.87 8.20
CA TYR A 111 -2.69 3.03 8.98
C TYR A 111 -1.64 2.63 10.01
N GLY A 112 -0.46 3.24 9.93
CA GLY A 112 0.68 2.94 10.77
C GLY A 112 1.63 1.89 10.16
N PRO A 113 2.43 1.22 11.00
CA PRO A 113 3.54 0.40 10.54
C PRO A 113 3.08 -0.92 9.92
N THR A 114 3.80 -1.37 8.91
CA THR A 114 3.73 -2.69 8.29
C THR A 114 5.11 -3.32 8.30
N LYS A 115 5.18 -4.61 8.59
CA LYS A 115 6.41 -5.40 8.57
C LYS A 115 6.21 -6.68 7.78
N ILE A 116 7.16 -7.03 6.93
CA ILE A 116 7.22 -8.30 6.21
C ILE A 116 8.54 -8.96 6.59
N MET A 117 8.51 -10.24 6.88
CA MET A 117 9.65 -11.01 7.35
C MET A 117 10.15 -11.95 6.26
N TYR A 118 11.45 -12.22 6.25
CA TYR A 118 12.00 -13.41 5.59
C TYR A 118 11.49 -14.68 6.28
N LEU A 119 11.60 -15.83 5.59
CA LEU A 119 11.28 -17.14 6.19
C LEU A 119 12.15 -17.47 7.40
N THR A 120 13.35 -16.87 7.47
CA THR A 120 14.25 -16.93 8.62
C THR A 120 13.76 -16.13 9.84
N GLY A 121 12.67 -15.37 9.70
CA GLY A 121 12.09 -14.54 10.77
C GLY A 121 12.76 -13.18 10.96
N LYS A 122 13.74 -12.82 10.11
CA LYS A 122 14.34 -11.49 10.07
C LYS A 122 13.50 -10.51 9.25
N PRO A 123 13.51 -9.20 9.57
CA PRO A 123 12.75 -8.22 8.80
C PRO A 123 13.27 -8.15 7.37
N TYR A 124 12.36 -8.22 6.40
CA TYR A 124 12.64 -7.96 5.00
C TYR A 124 12.23 -6.53 4.62
N ILE A 125 11.00 -6.14 4.96
CA ILE A 125 10.47 -4.79 4.69
C ILE A 125 9.87 -4.23 5.97
N THR A 126 10.11 -2.95 6.22
CA THR A 126 9.35 -2.17 7.19
C THR A 126 8.90 -0.87 6.54
N CYS A 127 7.62 -0.56 6.60
CA CYS A 127 7.08 0.66 6.02
C CYS A 127 5.91 1.21 6.85
N GLU A 128 5.48 2.42 6.52
CA GLU A 128 4.32 3.05 7.14
C GLU A 128 3.28 3.46 6.11
N TYR A 129 2.02 3.27 6.47
CA TYR A 129 0.87 3.70 5.70
C TYR A 129 0.09 4.77 6.46
N LYS A 130 -0.53 5.66 5.69
CA LYS A 130 -1.56 6.57 6.16
C LYS A 130 -2.67 6.57 5.13
N ASP A 131 -3.85 6.12 5.53
CA ASP A 131 -5.05 6.05 4.69
C ASP A 131 -4.77 5.26 3.38
N ASP A 132 -4.22 4.04 3.53
CA ASP A 132 -3.79 3.13 2.45
C ASP A 132 -2.64 3.60 1.56
N ILE A 133 -2.08 4.79 1.84
CA ILE A 133 -1.00 5.39 1.06
C ILE A 133 0.32 5.30 1.84
N LEU A 134 1.41 4.88 1.19
CA LEU A 134 2.74 4.88 1.81
C LEU A 134 3.08 6.31 2.29
N HIS A 135 3.41 6.43 3.57
CA HIS A 135 3.67 7.70 4.23
C HIS A 135 4.61 7.48 5.40
N GLY A 136 5.80 8.10 5.36
CA GLY A 136 6.85 7.91 6.35
C GLY A 136 8.00 7.04 5.83
N PRO A 137 8.78 6.41 6.74
CA PRO A 137 9.93 5.60 6.37
C PRO A 137 9.51 4.33 5.62
N PHE A 138 10.31 3.96 4.63
CA PHE A 138 10.28 2.67 3.94
C PHE A 138 11.70 2.11 3.94
N MET A 139 11.88 0.94 4.52
CA MET A 139 13.19 0.28 4.63
C MET A 139 13.11 -1.15 4.13
N VAL A 140 14.15 -1.56 3.41
CA VAL A 140 14.37 -2.93 2.95
C VAL A 140 15.71 -3.38 3.49
N PHE A 141 15.76 -4.62 3.96
CA PHE A 141 16.95 -5.23 4.55
C PHE A 141 17.39 -6.42 3.71
N TYR A 142 18.68 -6.70 3.70
CA TYR A 142 19.19 -8.01 3.30
C TYR A 142 18.90 -9.05 4.39
N GLU A 143 19.01 -10.33 4.07
CA GLU A 143 18.72 -11.42 5.00
C GLU A 143 19.75 -11.53 6.15
N ASP A 144 20.94 -10.94 6.03
CA ASP A 144 21.86 -10.80 7.16
C ASP A 144 21.37 -9.76 8.19
N GLY A 145 20.49 -8.85 7.78
CA GLY A 145 19.94 -7.74 8.57
C GLY A 145 20.53 -6.37 8.19
N SER A 146 21.49 -6.31 7.27
CA SER A 146 22.05 -5.06 6.75
C SER A 146 21.00 -4.29 5.94
N ILE A 147 21.10 -2.96 5.93
CA ILE A 147 20.15 -2.10 5.22
C ILE A 147 20.44 -2.16 3.73
N LYS A 148 19.48 -2.63 2.95
CA LYS A 148 19.53 -2.61 1.47
C LYS A 148 19.02 -1.29 0.91
N ARG A 149 17.95 -0.75 1.49
CA ARG A 149 17.28 0.46 1.01
C ARG A 149 16.68 1.24 2.17
N LYS A 150 16.83 2.56 2.12
CA LYS A 150 16.18 3.51 3.02
C LYS A 150 15.54 4.61 2.21
N GLU A 151 14.26 4.79 2.44
CA GLU A 151 13.42 5.66 1.64
C GLU A 151 12.42 6.41 2.53
N TYR A 152 11.96 7.57 2.06
CA TYR A 152 10.91 8.31 2.75
C TYR A 152 9.80 8.66 1.77
N TYR A 153 8.57 8.36 2.16
CA TYR A 153 7.38 8.59 1.37
C TYR A 153 6.54 9.70 1.97
N ARG A 154 6.00 10.57 1.11
CA ARG A 154 4.98 11.56 1.47
C ARG A 154 3.83 11.44 0.48
N ASN A 155 2.69 10.96 0.98
CA ASN A 155 1.48 10.74 0.19
C ASN A 155 1.76 9.89 -1.06
N GLY A 156 2.46 8.76 -0.87
CA GLY A 156 2.76 7.79 -1.92
C GLY A 156 3.91 8.18 -2.83
N ARG A 157 4.50 9.36 -2.66
CA ARG A 157 5.64 9.84 -3.45
C ARG A 157 6.92 9.76 -2.64
N ILE A 158 7.98 9.24 -3.26
CA ILE A 158 9.32 9.22 -2.67
C ILE A 158 9.84 10.65 -2.58
N THR A 159 10.33 11.05 -1.41
CA THR A 159 10.99 12.34 -1.19
C THR A 159 12.49 12.19 -0.97
N GLN A 160 12.94 11.05 -0.47
CA GLN A 160 14.35 10.73 -0.23
C GLN A 160 14.59 9.25 -0.47
N SER A 161 15.75 8.90 -1.03
CA SER A 161 16.14 7.51 -1.30
C SER A 161 17.64 7.31 -1.13
N SER A 162 18.03 6.17 -0.58
CA SER A 162 19.40 5.70 -0.45
C SER A 162 19.42 4.17 -0.50
N CYS A 163 20.26 3.60 -1.35
CA CYS A 163 20.41 2.16 -1.51
C CYS A 163 21.86 1.78 -1.24
N PHE A 164 22.04 0.57 -0.76
CA PHE A 164 23.33 0.06 -0.33
C PHE A 164 23.50 -1.38 -0.78
N THR A 165 24.72 -1.74 -1.14
CA THR A 165 25.14 -3.14 -1.28
C THR A 165 25.11 -3.83 0.09
N VAL A 166 25.27 -5.17 0.09
CA VAL A 166 25.35 -5.95 1.34
C VAL A 166 26.49 -5.51 2.25
N ASP A 167 27.59 -5.01 1.67
CA ASP A 167 28.74 -4.47 2.42
C ASP A 167 28.51 -3.03 2.93
N GLY A 168 27.32 -2.45 2.71
CA GLY A 168 26.96 -1.09 3.13
C GLY A 168 27.47 0.02 2.20
N VAL A 169 27.97 -0.32 1.01
CA VAL A 169 28.43 0.67 0.03
C VAL A 169 27.22 1.29 -0.67
N LYS A 170 27.14 2.62 -0.73
CA LYS A 170 26.05 3.31 -1.44
C LYS A 170 26.04 2.97 -2.92
N GLU A 171 24.86 2.68 -3.45
CA GLU A 171 24.63 2.43 -4.88
C GLU A 171 23.40 3.17 -5.41
N ALA A 172 23.25 3.18 -6.74
CA ALA A 172 22.11 3.78 -7.40
C ALA A 172 20.83 2.99 -7.07
N CYS A 173 19.81 3.69 -6.59
CA CYS A 173 18.51 3.07 -6.34
C CYS A 173 17.78 2.75 -7.65
N THR A 174 17.61 1.47 -7.93
CA THR A 174 16.63 1.03 -8.93
C THR A 174 15.21 1.13 -8.35
N PRO A 175 14.16 1.25 -9.18
CA PRO A 175 12.79 1.17 -8.69
C PRO A 175 12.58 -0.16 -7.94
N PHE A 176 12.07 -0.08 -6.71
CA PHE A 176 11.80 -1.26 -5.90
C PHE A 176 10.79 -2.19 -6.58
N TYR A 177 9.75 -1.60 -7.18
CA TYR A 177 8.80 -2.30 -8.03
C TYR A 177 8.83 -1.72 -9.44
N GLN A 178 8.81 -2.62 -10.43
CA GLN A 178 8.64 -2.29 -11.85
C GLN A 178 7.51 -3.17 -12.38
N SER A 179 6.50 -2.56 -12.99
CA SER A 179 5.44 -3.33 -13.63
C SER A 179 5.97 -4.11 -14.82
N ALA A 180 5.24 -5.16 -15.19
CA ALA A 180 5.42 -5.76 -16.51
C ALA A 180 5.22 -4.70 -17.59
N GLN A 181 5.82 -4.96 -18.76
CA GLN A 181 5.81 -4.01 -19.86
C GLN A 181 5.66 -4.74 -21.18
N PHE A 182 4.65 -4.36 -21.95
CA PHE A 182 4.52 -4.73 -23.35
C PHE A 182 5.66 -4.10 -24.15
N LEU A 183 6.40 -4.93 -24.89
CA LEU A 183 7.60 -4.51 -25.61
C LEU A 183 7.32 -4.02 -27.03
N GLY A 184 6.16 -4.34 -27.60
CA GLY A 184 5.72 -3.82 -28.89
C GLY A 184 5.25 -2.36 -28.81
N LYS A 185 4.84 -1.80 -29.95
CA LYS A 185 4.26 -0.44 -29.99
C LYS A 185 2.84 -0.47 -29.40
N PRO A 186 2.52 0.34 -28.38
CA PRO A 186 1.18 0.34 -27.77
C PRO A 186 0.03 0.62 -28.77
N ASN A 187 0.29 1.43 -29.79
CA ASN A 187 -0.71 1.73 -30.83
C ASN A 187 -1.02 0.52 -31.72
N ASP A 188 -0.02 -0.33 -32.00
CA ASP A 188 -0.21 -1.53 -32.82
C ASP A 188 -1.06 -2.56 -32.06
N LEU A 189 -0.78 -2.74 -30.76
CA LEU A 189 -1.61 -3.59 -29.89
C LEU A 189 -3.04 -3.05 -29.77
N SER A 190 -3.20 -1.74 -29.58
CA SER A 190 -4.51 -1.09 -29.53
C SER A 190 -5.29 -1.32 -30.84
N ALA A 191 -4.65 -1.13 -32.00
CA ALA A 191 -5.25 -1.36 -33.31
C ALA A 191 -5.65 -2.83 -33.50
N TYR A 192 -4.76 -3.77 -33.17
CA TYR A 192 -5.03 -5.20 -33.23
C TYR A 192 -6.24 -5.59 -32.38
N MET A 193 -6.26 -5.16 -31.11
CA MET A 193 -7.34 -5.50 -30.17
C MET A 193 -8.67 -4.90 -30.63
N LYS A 194 -8.67 -3.65 -31.10
CA LYS A 194 -9.85 -2.99 -31.66
C LYS A 194 -10.35 -3.69 -32.91
N GLN A 195 -9.46 -4.09 -33.82
CA GLN A 195 -9.83 -4.77 -35.05
C GLN A 195 -10.43 -6.16 -34.78
N LYS A 196 -9.80 -6.95 -33.89
CA LYS A 196 -10.22 -8.34 -33.63
C LYS A 196 -11.41 -8.44 -32.68
N LEU A 197 -11.50 -7.57 -31.68
CA LEU A 197 -12.58 -7.62 -30.68
C LEU A 197 -13.69 -6.59 -30.93
N GLY A 198 -13.49 -5.65 -31.85
CA GLY A 198 -14.50 -4.66 -32.23
C GLY A 198 -15.85 -5.29 -32.61
N PRO A 199 -15.91 -6.27 -33.53
CA PRO A 199 -17.16 -6.92 -33.92
C PRO A 199 -17.92 -7.54 -32.74
N LEU A 200 -17.21 -8.04 -31.74
CA LEU A 200 -17.81 -8.63 -30.54
C LEU A 200 -18.50 -7.57 -29.67
N VAL A 201 -17.92 -6.36 -29.59
CA VAL A 201 -18.41 -5.22 -28.80
C VAL A 201 -19.39 -4.34 -29.60
N ASP A 202 -19.36 -4.43 -30.93
CA ASP A 202 -20.30 -3.74 -31.82
C ASP A 202 -21.67 -4.42 -31.86
N GLY A 203 -21.73 -5.70 -31.49
CA GLY A 203 -23.00 -6.40 -31.26
C GLY A 203 -23.80 -5.80 -30.09
N GLU A 204 -25.09 -6.12 -30.05
CA GLU A 204 -25.98 -5.52 -29.04
C GLU A 204 -25.77 -6.09 -27.63
N ARG A 205 -25.11 -7.25 -27.51
CA ARG A 205 -25.07 -8.04 -26.26
C ARG A 205 -23.88 -7.72 -25.36
N ILE A 206 -22.71 -7.45 -25.92
CA ILE A 206 -21.46 -7.29 -25.14
C ILE A 206 -21.05 -5.82 -25.18
N ARG A 207 -20.97 -5.19 -24.01
CA ARG A 207 -20.61 -3.77 -23.87
C ARG A 207 -19.12 -3.56 -23.60
N ARG A 208 -18.47 -4.53 -22.97
CA ARG A 208 -17.05 -4.49 -22.64
C ARG A 208 -16.49 -5.90 -22.56
N VAL A 209 -15.32 -6.07 -23.16
CA VAL A 209 -14.46 -7.24 -22.99
C VAL A 209 -13.30 -6.83 -22.10
N THR A 210 -13.11 -7.53 -21.00
CA THR A 210 -11.94 -7.40 -20.15
C THR A 210 -11.18 -8.73 -20.15
N ALA A 211 -9.94 -8.70 -20.62
CA ALA A 211 -9.04 -9.85 -20.56
C ALA A 211 -7.93 -9.60 -19.55
N THR A 212 -7.73 -10.56 -18.63
CA THR A 212 -6.67 -10.54 -17.62
C THR A 212 -5.64 -11.59 -18.00
N LEU A 213 -4.45 -11.12 -18.35
CA LEU A 213 -3.30 -11.95 -18.69
C LEU A 213 -2.48 -12.21 -17.43
N ALA A 214 -2.20 -13.48 -17.12
CA ALA A 214 -1.19 -13.86 -16.15
C ALA A 214 0.17 -13.94 -16.85
N ILE A 215 1.12 -13.13 -16.40
CA ILE A 215 2.47 -13.03 -16.96
C ILE A 215 3.44 -13.60 -15.91
N ASN A 216 4.22 -14.60 -16.28
CA ASN A 216 5.20 -15.22 -15.38
C ASN A 216 6.53 -14.44 -15.34
N GLU A 217 7.52 -14.97 -14.61
CA GLU A 217 8.82 -14.38 -14.33
C GLU A 217 9.73 -14.22 -15.55
N ILE A 218 9.41 -14.88 -16.67
CA ILE A 218 10.14 -14.71 -17.94
C ILE A 218 9.41 -13.78 -18.91
N GLY A 219 8.21 -13.31 -18.57
CA GLY A 219 7.38 -12.46 -19.45
C GLY A 219 6.41 -13.24 -20.34
N GLN A 220 6.26 -14.55 -20.11
CA GLN A 220 5.33 -15.39 -20.88
C GLN A 220 3.91 -15.23 -20.33
N VAL A 221 2.93 -15.12 -21.23
CA VAL A 221 1.51 -15.21 -20.85
C VAL A 221 1.16 -16.67 -20.60
N THR A 222 0.91 -17.03 -19.35
CA THR A 222 0.59 -18.41 -18.91
C THR A 222 -0.90 -18.65 -18.72
N GLY A 223 -1.69 -17.58 -18.53
CA GLY A 223 -3.13 -17.66 -18.29
C GLY A 223 -3.88 -16.47 -18.88
N ILE A 224 -5.12 -16.71 -19.30
CA ILE A 224 -6.01 -15.69 -19.86
C ILE A 224 -7.40 -15.84 -19.25
N GLY A 225 -7.72 -14.99 -18.28
CA GLY A 225 -9.07 -14.82 -17.75
C GLY A 225 -9.86 -13.83 -18.60
N VAL A 226 -11.14 -14.08 -18.85
CA VAL A 226 -12.00 -13.18 -19.63
C VAL A 226 -13.27 -12.88 -18.85
N LEU A 227 -13.59 -11.60 -18.74
CA LEU A 227 -14.84 -11.08 -18.20
C LEU A 227 -15.55 -10.31 -19.30
N LEU A 228 -16.78 -10.73 -19.60
CA LEU A 228 -17.67 -10.04 -20.54
C LEU A 228 -18.70 -9.27 -19.73
N ASN A 229 -18.81 -7.96 -19.97
CA ASN A 229 -19.91 -7.16 -19.45
C ASN A 229 -21.00 -7.12 -20.52
N THR A 230 -22.19 -7.62 -20.18
CA THR A 230 -23.34 -7.72 -21.07
C THR A 230 -24.47 -6.83 -20.61
N ASN A 231 -25.31 -6.38 -21.54
CA ASN A 231 -26.53 -5.63 -21.23
C ASN A 231 -27.72 -6.51 -20.81
N VAL A 232 -27.59 -7.84 -20.92
CA VAL A 232 -28.62 -8.78 -20.48
C VAL A 232 -28.48 -9.02 -18.98
N SER A 233 -29.60 -8.87 -18.25
CA SER A 233 -29.68 -9.19 -16.82
C SER A 233 -29.43 -10.70 -16.61
N GLU A 234 -28.26 -10.99 -16.02
CA GLU A 234 -27.88 -12.19 -15.26
C GLU A 234 -28.18 -13.58 -15.87
N ASN A 235 -27.09 -14.29 -16.20
CA ASN A 235 -26.89 -15.76 -16.21
C ASN A 235 -26.49 -16.45 -17.52
N THR A 236 -26.38 -15.75 -18.66
CA THR A 236 -25.81 -16.41 -19.85
C THR A 236 -24.28 -16.31 -19.85
N LYS A 237 -23.60 -17.35 -19.34
CA LYS A 237 -22.18 -17.55 -19.67
C LYS A 237 -22.09 -17.69 -21.20
N MET A 238 -21.22 -16.90 -21.84
CA MET A 238 -20.98 -16.94 -23.29
C MET A 238 -19.63 -17.64 -23.55
N PRO A 239 -19.53 -18.98 -23.39
CA PRO A 239 -18.26 -19.70 -23.46
C PRO A 239 -17.57 -19.56 -24.82
N GLU A 240 -18.34 -19.45 -25.91
CA GLU A 240 -17.81 -19.23 -27.25
C GLU A 240 -17.14 -17.86 -27.38
N ALA A 241 -17.79 -16.79 -26.90
CA ALA A 241 -17.21 -15.45 -26.90
C ALA A 241 -15.96 -15.37 -26.01
N VAL A 242 -15.97 -16.05 -24.85
CA VAL A 242 -14.80 -16.19 -23.97
C VAL A 242 -13.66 -16.90 -24.72
N SER A 243 -13.95 -18.03 -25.35
CA SER A 243 -12.97 -18.83 -26.10
C SER A 243 -12.38 -18.04 -27.26
N TYR A 244 -13.22 -17.28 -27.98
CA TYR A 244 -12.79 -16.40 -29.07
C TYR A 244 -11.80 -15.33 -28.57
N VAL A 245 -12.11 -14.64 -27.47
CA VAL A 245 -11.21 -13.64 -26.88
C VAL A 245 -9.87 -14.27 -26.47
N GLN A 246 -9.92 -15.47 -25.86
CA GLN A 246 -8.70 -16.21 -25.52
C GLN A 246 -7.87 -16.55 -26.77
N GLN A 247 -8.51 -16.99 -27.85
CA GLN A 247 -7.82 -17.30 -29.12
C GLN A 247 -7.20 -16.06 -29.76
N VAL A 248 -7.91 -14.92 -29.77
CA VAL A 248 -7.36 -13.64 -30.26
C VAL A 248 -6.08 -13.28 -29.52
N ILE A 249 -6.08 -13.43 -28.20
CA ILE A 249 -4.90 -13.12 -27.38
C ILE A 249 -3.77 -14.15 -27.62
N ARG A 250 -4.08 -15.44 -27.70
CA ARG A 250 -3.06 -16.49 -27.97
C ARG A 250 -2.42 -16.34 -29.35
N ASN A 251 -3.17 -15.85 -30.32
CA ASN A 251 -2.73 -15.67 -31.71
C ASN A 251 -2.30 -14.22 -31.99
N MET A 252 -1.90 -13.48 -30.97
CA MET A 252 -1.27 -12.18 -31.14
C MET A 252 0.04 -12.34 -31.92
N PRO A 253 0.35 -11.44 -32.87
CA PRO A 253 1.62 -11.49 -33.57
C PRO A 253 2.78 -11.26 -32.61
N GLU A 254 3.96 -11.73 -33.01
CA GLU A 254 5.21 -11.40 -32.33
C GLU A 254 5.62 -9.99 -32.75
N TRP A 255 5.34 -8.99 -31.89
CA TRP A 255 5.70 -7.59 -32.19
C TRP A 255 7.17 -7.29 -31.94
N THR A 256 7.86 -8.19 -31.23
CA THR A 256 9.29 -8.13 -30.99
C THR A 256 9.95 -9.41 -31.47
N PRO A 257 10.69 -9.39 -32.60
CA PRO A 257 11.37 -10.57 -33.10
C PRO A 257 12.25 -11.22 -32.03
N GLU A 258 12.17 -12.55 -31.92
CA GLU A 258 12.97 -13.37 -31.00
C GLU A 258 12.80 -13.04 -29.51
N LYS A 259 11.76 -12.27 -29.16
CA LYS A 259 11.45 -11.87 -27.78
C LYS A 259 9.97 -12.08 -27.49
N LEU A 260 9.68 -12.40 -26.24
CA LEU A 260 8.31 -12.40 -25.75
C LEU A 260 7.71 -10.99 -25.83
N ASN A 261 6.42 -10.91 -26.11
CA ASN A 261 5.70 -9.64 -26.24
C ASN A 261 5.69 -8.83 -24.92
N TRP A 262 5.95 -9.45 -23.77
CA TRP A 262 6.04 -8.79 -22.48
C TRP A 262 7.41 -9.02 -21.82
N LYS A 263 7.92 -7.95 -21.20
CA LYS A 263 8.90 -8.01 -20.13
C LYS A 263 8.18 -8.30 -18.81
N PRO A 264 8.69 -9.19 -17.95
CA PRO A 264 8.09 -9.48 -16.64
C PRO A 264 8.12 -8.27 -15.71
N ALA A 265 7.31 -8.32 -14.66
CA ALA A 265 7.42 -7.38 -13.55
C ALA A 265 8.65 -7.73 -12.69
N PHE A 266 9.15 -6.73 -11.95
CA PHE A 266 10.23 -6.91 -11.00
C PHE A 266 9.84 -6.38 -9.63
N ASN A 267 10.16 -7.14 -8.58
CA ASN A 267 10.03 -6.73 -7.19
C ASN A 267 11.37 -6.97 -6.49
N ASP A 268 11.96 -5.91 -5.94
CA ASP A 268 13.30 -5.93 -5.34
C ASP A 268 14.39 -6.50 -6.26
N GLY A 269 14.29 -6.17 -7.56
CA GLY A 269 15.20 -6.65 -8.60
C GLY A 269 14.99 -8.10 -9.03
N LYS A 270 14.07 -8.84 -8.40
CA LYS A 270 13.71 -10.20 -8.79
C LYS A 270 12.51 -10.18 -9.72
N ALA A 271 12.58 -10.92 -10.82
CA ALA A 271 11.43 -11.08 -11.70
C ALA A 271 10.28 -11.76 -10.93
N THR A 272 9.08 -11.26 -11.11
CA THR A 272 7.88 -11.74 -10.41
C THR A 272 6.72 -11.88 -11.38
N ALA A 273 5.87 -12.87 -11.12
CA ALA A 273 4.59 -12.96 -11.80
C ALA A 273 3.77 -11.69 -11.57
N SER A 274 2.96 -11.32 -12.55
CA SER A 274 2.08 -10.15 -12.52
C SER A 274 0.88 -10.35 -13.42
N THR A 275 -0.05 -9.39 -13.40
CA THR A 275 -1.18 -9.40 -14.32
C THR A 275 -1.22 -8.17 -15.20
N CYS A 276 -1.60 -8.37 -16.47
CA CYS A 276 -1.91 -7.30 -17.41
C CYS A 276 -3.40 -7.38 -17.75
N VAL A 277 -4.12 -6.27 -17.62
CA VAL A 277 -5.54 -6.21 -17.96
C VAL A 277 -5.70 -5.39 -19.22
N LEU A 278 -6.27 -6.02 -20.24
CA LEU A 278 -6.65 -5.44 -21.52
C LEU A 278 -8.15 -5.26 -21.55
N THR A 279 -8.62 -4.06 -21.89
CA THR A 279 -10.06 -3.79 -21.99
C THR A 279 -10.38 -3.20 -23.36
N VAL A 280 -11.40 -3.75 -24.01
CA VAL A 280 -12.01 -3.19 -25.22
C VAL A 280 -13.48 -2.91 -24.93
N PHE A 281 -13.92 -1.68 -25.19
CA PHE A 281 -15.28 -1.24 -24.86
C PHE A 281 -15.69 -0.07 -25.75
N ARG A 282 -17.00 0.19 -25.84
CA ARG A 282 -17.53 1.31 -26.62
C ARG A 282 -17.97 2.44 -25.70
N VAL A 283 -17.58 3.67 -26.05
CA VAL A 283 -18.00 4.90 -25.37
C VAL A 283 -18.40 5.91 -26.42
N TYR A 284 -19.62 6.46 -26.32
CA TYR A 284 -20.18 7.42 -27.28
C TYR A 284 -20.00 7.01 -28.76
N GLY A 285 -20.24 5.73 -29.07
CA GLY A 285 -20.11 5.24 -30.44
C GLY A 285 -18.66 5.10 -30.95
N SER A 286 -17.65 5.22 -30.08
CA SER A 286 -16.24 5.01 -30.42
C SER A 286 -15.68 3.81 -29.68
N LEU A 287 -14.91 2.97 -30.39
CA LEU A 287 -14.24 1.82 -29.80
C LEU A 287 -12.97 2.27 -29.05
N GLN A 288 -12.92 1.96 -27.76
CA GLN A 288 -11.86 2.31 -26.84
C GLN A 288 -11.07 1.08 -26.42
N TYR A 289 -9.80 1.32 -26.10
CA TYR A 289 -8.88 0.32 -25.60
C TYR A 289 -8.15 0.90 -24.39
N SER A 290 -7.95 0.07 -23.37
CA SER A 290 -7.06 0.39 -22.26
C SER A 290 -6.23 -0.83 -21.84
N MET A 291 -5.04 -0.53 -21.33
CA MET A 291 -4.11 -1.51 -20.76
C MET A 291 -3.59 -0.96 -19.44
N PHE A 292 -3.60 -1.80 -18.41
CA PHE A 292 -2.95 -1.49 -17.15
C PHE A 292 -2.41 -2.77 -16.50
N TYR A 293 -1.39 -2.61 -15.67
CA TYR A 293 -0.75 -3.72 -14.96
C TYR A 293 -1.21 -3.74 -13.50
N ARG A 294 -1.40 -4.93 -12.93
CA ARG A 294 -1.58 -5.13 -11.49
C ARG A 294 -0.53 -6.09 -10.95
N LEU A 295 -0.10 -5.81 -9.72
CA LEU A 295 0.55 -6.76 -8.84
C LEU A 295 -0.47 -7.77 -8.34
#